data_AF-A0A848MK81-F1
#
_entry.id   AF-A0A848MK81-F1
#
_cell.length_a   1.000
_cell.length_b   1.000
_cell.length_c   1.000
_cell.angle_alpha   90.00
_cell.angle_beta   90.00
_cell.angle_gamma   90.00
#
_symmetry.space_group_name_H-M   'P 1'
#
loop_
_entity.id
_entity.type
_entity.pdbx_description
1 polymer ?
#
loop_
_entity_poly.entity_id
_entity_poly.type
_entity_poly.pdbx_seq_one_letter_code
_entity_poly.pdbx_strand_id
1 'polypeptide(L)'
;MRIGKLNSIKERGRKIFIEFELNENLPPIPFERIKPLAMLLDFRNWEMNRTHWAVKDEDLFLRLKDAGIINDEHVLEPEKSVRLSAKKYNNPKITTVQGFIAKVISAERKVGSEVFYRGHSNKSKYKLEPSLFRKDDEGNPLHLESEHLLYKELIVSNSADFQSDVNTLDTLVRMQHYSLPTRLLDITSNPLIALYFSCKSAHTEDGEVIIFSMKRSDVKYFDSDVASCIANLARLPKKDKDDIDFDHPNFNKQIAIKKLGHFIREEKSYFEMNILAEDLRRIICVKGKKSNARISSQSGAFILYGLDAVMSEEGTAEIAITRITVENKKQILKELDLLNINESTVFPYIENSAKYIAEKYKFDKESA
;
A
#
# COMPACT_ATOMS: atom_id res chain seq x y z
N MET A 1 23.21 -9.67 21.93
CA MET A 1 22.73 -9.98 20.57
C MET A 1 23.86 -10.62 19.78
N ARG A 2 23.60 -11.71 19.04
CA ARG A 2 24.55 -12.29 18.06
C ARG A 2 24.12 -11.90 16.66
N ILE A 3 25.07 -11.72 15.76
CA ILE A 3 24.82 -11.29 14.37
C ILE A 3 25.43 -12.32 13.44
N GLY A 4 24.79 -12.52 12.29
CA GLY A 4 25.20 -13.48 11.28
C GLY A 4 24.80 -13.02 9.89
N LYS A 5 25.10 -13.86 8.89
CA LYS A 5 24.71 -13.67 7.49
C LYS A 5 23.71 -14.75 7.10
N LEU A 6 22.86 -14.42 6.13
CA LEU A 6 22.02 -15.39 5.44
C LEU A 6 22.78 -15.93 4.23
N ASN A 7 22.95 -17.24 4.16
CA ASN A 7 23.69 -17.90 3.08
C ASN A 7 22.76 -18.28 1.93
N SER A 8 21.53 -18.72 2.21
CA SER A 8 20.52 -18.90 1.18
C SER A 8 19.09 -18.81 1.71
N ILE A 9 18.18 -18.36 0.85
CA ILE A 9 16.74 -18.38 1.09
C ILE A 9 16.10 -19.16 -0.06
N LYS A 10 15.45 -20.29 0.26
CA LYS A 10 14.77 -21.15 -0.72
C LYS A 10 13.28 -21.21 -0.41
N GLU A 11 12.46 -20.76 -1.34
CA GLU A 11 11.02 -20.88 -1.25
C GLU A 11 10.57 -22.28 -1.72
N ARG A 12 9.82 -22.99 -0.87
CA ARG A 12 9.11 -24.23 -1.24
C ARG A 12 7.66 -24.15 -0.81
N GLY A 13 6.80 -23.70 -1.75
CA GLY A 13 5.37 -23.52 -1.50
C GLY A 13 5.13 -22.42 -0.46
N ARG A 14 4.48 -22.75 0.67
CA ARG A 14 4.22 -21.81 1.79
C ARG A 14 5.33 -21.78 2.84
N LYS A 15 6.45 -22.48 2.64
CA LYS A 15 7.57 -22.54 3.60
C LYS A 15 8.80 -21.88 3.00
N ILE A 16 9.45 -21.04 3.80
CA ILE A 16 10.73 -20.42 3.50
C ILE A 16 11.81 -21.23 4.25
N PHE A 17 12.76 -21.78 3.52
CA PHE A 17 13.96 -22.38 4.09
C PHE A 17 15.08 -21.35 4.09
N ILE A 18 15.68 -21.13 5.26
CA ILE A 18 16.73 -20.14 5.46
C ILE A 18 17.96 -20.88 5.98
N GLU A 19 19.05 -20.78 5.23
CA GLU A 19 20.39 -21.20 5.67
C GLU A 19 21.12 -19.95 6.15
N PHE A 20 21.65 -19.97 7.37
CA PHE A 20 22.34 -18.83 7.98
C PHE A 20 23.60 -19.27 8.73
N GLU A 21 24.51 -18.33 8.92
CA GLU A 21 25.76 -18.51 9.64
C GLU A 21 25.95 -17.37 10.63
N LEU A 22 26.17 -17.70 11.90
CA LEU A 22 26.47 -16.70 12.93
C LEU A 22 27.96 -16.35 12.89
N ASN A 23 28.31 -15.09 13.06
CA ASN A 23 29.70 -14.69 13.18
C ASN A 23 30.21 -15.07 14.57
N GLU A 24 31.00 -16.15 14.65
CA GLU A 24 31.54 -16.67 15.91
C GLU A 24 32.65 -15.80 16.50
N ASN A 25 33.32 -14.98 15.68
CA ASN A 25 34.40 -14.09 16.11
C ASN A 25 33.89 -12.83 16.82
N LEU A 26 32.58 -12.58 16.80
CA LEU A 26 31.97 -11.42 17.44
C LEU A 26 31.30 -11.81 18.76
N PRO A 27 31.78 -11.31 19.92
CA PRO A 27 31.12 -11.57 21.19
C PRO A 27 29.71 -10.96 21.19
N PRO A 28 28.76 -11.53 21.96
CA PRO A 28 27.41 -10.99 22.03
C PRO A 28 27.41 -9.50 22.41
N ILE A 29 26.83 -8.67 21.54
CA ILE A 29 26.77 -7.22 21.76
C ILE A 29 25.72 -6.93 22.85
N PRO A 30 26.07 -6.17 23.91
CA PRO A 30 25.11 -5.76 24.94
C PRO A 30 23.98 -4.89 24.37
N PHE A 31 22.77 -5.09 24.88
CA PHE A 31 21.57 -4.41 24.43
C PHE A 31 21.65 -2.88 24.51
N GLU A 32 22.21 -2.35 25.60
CA GLU A 32 22.36 -0.90 25.83
C GLU A 32 23.19 -0.20 24.75
N ARG A 33 24.10 -0.93 24.06
CA ARG A 33 24.89 -0.36 22.97
C ARG A 33 24.12 -0.27 21.65
N ILE A 34 23.09 -1.09 21.45
CA ILE A 34 22.30 -1.16 20.21
C ILE A 34 21.08 -0.25 20.29
N LYS A 35 20.53 -0.04 21.49
CA LYS A 35 19.34 0.80 21.72
C LYS A 35 19.40 2.19 21.05
N PRO A 36 20.54 2.93 21.03
CA PRO A 36 20.64 4.20 20.31
C PRO A 36 20.58 4.06 18.77
N LEU A 37 20.92 2.89 18.24
CA LEU A 37 20.89 2.56 16.82
C LEU A 37 19.61 1.83 16.41
N ALA A 38 18.67 1.62 17.34
CA ALA A 38 17.46 0.83 17.07
C ALA A 38 16.69 1.36 15.87
N MET A 39 16.55 2.68 15.75
CA MET A 39 15.89 3.30 14.60
C MET A 39 16.68 3.14 13.29
N LEU A 40 18.02 3.32 13.34
CA LEU A 40 18.90 3.21 12.17
C LEU A 40 19.03 1.78 11.63
N LEU A 41 18.88 0.78 12.49
CA LEU A 41 18.98 -0.63 12.16
C LEU A 41 17.58 -1.27 11.93
N ASP A 42 16.55 -0.43 11.76
CA ASP A 42 15.12 -0.80 11.62
C ASP A 42 14.62 -1.76 12.72
N PHE A 43 15.19 -1.71 13.93
CA PHE A 43 14.71 -2.48 15.08
C PHE A 43 13.41 -1.87 15.59
N ARG A 44 12.33 -2.65 15.54
CA ARG A 44 11.05 -2.25 16.17
C ARG A 44 11.15 -2.44 17.68
N ASN A 45 10.51 -1.58 18.48
CA ASN A 45 10.54 -1.64 19.95
C ASN A 45 10.12 -3.01 20.55
N TRP A 46 9.33 -3.82 19.82
CA TRP A 46 8.93 -5.17 20.23
C TRP A 46 9.92 -6.28 19.82
N GLU A 47 10.75 -6.06 18.79
CA GLU A 47 11.84 -6.99 18.40
C GLU A 47 12.94 -7.04 19.48
N MET A 48 13.04 -5.97 20.26
CA MET A 48 14.01 -5.78 21.34
C MET A 48 13.77 -6.65 22.58
N ASN A 49 12.57 -7.25 22.71
CA ASN A 49 12.17 -8.05 23.89
C ASN A 49 11.99 -9.55 23.61
N ARG A 50 12.33 -10.02 22.39
CA ARG A 50 12.22 -11.45 22.01
C ARG A 50 13.55 -12.19 22.13
N THR A 51 13.48 -13.49 22.40
CA THR A 51 14.60 -14.45 22.31
C THR A 51 14.88 -14.95 20.88
N HIS A 52 14.30 -14.30 19.85
CA HIS A 52 14.27 -14.80 18.48
C HIS A 52 14.99 -13.84 17.49
N TRP A 53 15.48 -14.43 16.41
CA TRP A 53 16.24 -13.81 15.32
C TRP A 53 15.40 -12.79 14.53
N ALA A 54 16.06 -11.75 14.01
CA ALA A 54 15.49 -10.75 13.11
C ALA A 54 16.39 -10.64 11.86
N VAL A 55 15.77 -10.56 10.68
CA VAL A 55 16.47 -10.39 9.41
C VAL A 55 16.32 -8.93 8.99
N LYS A 56 17.43 -8.30 8.59
CA LYS A 56 17.47 -6.93 8.10
C LYS A 56 17.93 -6.90 6.65
N ASP A 57 17.38 -5.95 5.91
CA ASP A 57 17.68 -5.66 4.51
C ASP A 57 18.91 -4.76 4.34
N GLU A 58 19.40 -4.17 5.42
CA GLU A 58 20.68 -3.44 5.49
C GLU A 58 21.86 -4.32 5.94
N ASP A 59 23.07 -3.91 5.57
CA ASP A 59 24.31 -4.53 6.08
C ASP A 59 24.57 -4.12 7.53
N LEU A 60 24.12 -4.97 8.45
CA LEU A 60 24.29 -4.79 9.88
C LEU A 60 25.77 -4.63 10.30
N PHE A 61 26.71 -5.30 9.62
CA PHE A 61 28.13 -5.21 9.97
C PHE A 61 28.66 -3.82 9.65
N LEU A 62 28.30 -3.28 8.49
CA LEU A 62 28.71 -1.93 8.09
C LEU A 62 28.13 -0.87 9.05
N ARG A 63 26.82 -0.95 9.36
CA ARG A 63 26.17 0.02 10.26
C ARG A 63 26.73 -0.01 11.68
N LEU A 64 27.04 -1.20 12.20
CA LEU A 64 27.63 -1.34 13.54
C LEU A 64 29.10 -0.90 13.59
N LYS A 65 29.81 -1.03 12.46
CA LYS A 65 31.16 -0.46 12.31
C LYS A 65 31.09 1.06 12.30
N ASP A 66 30.20 1.65 11.50
CA ASP A 66 30.01 3.11 11.42
C ASP A 66 29.65 3.72 12.79
N ALA A 67 28.93 2.96 13.61
CA ALA A 67 28.60 3.35 14.98
C ALA A 67 29.70 3.03 16.03
N GLY A 68 30.86 2.51 15.62
CA GLY A 68 31.99 2.19 16.51
C GLY A 68 31.70 1.06 17.51
N ILE A 69 30.76 0.17 17.19
CA ILE A 69 30.40 -0.97 18.06
C ILE A 69 31.26 -2.20 17.78
N ILE A 70 31.67 -2.39 16.53
CA ILE A 70 32.53 -3.50 16.09
C ILE A 70 33.77 -2.96 15.36
N ASN A 71 34.87 -3.72 15.42
CA ASN A 71 36.15 -3.37 14.79
C ASN A 71 36.32 -4.08 13.43
N ASP A 72 37.27 -3.61 12.62
CA ASP A 72 37.55 -4.13 11.26
C ASP A 72 37.88 -5.63 11.22
N GLU A 73 38.49 -6.17 12.28
CA GLU A 73 38.80 -7.61 12.41
C GLU A 73 37.54 -8.50 12.44
N HIS A 74 36.38 -7.93 12.73
CA HIS A 74 35.10 -8.66 12.78
C HIS A 74 34.30 -8.59 11.47
N VAL A 75 34.78 -7.80 10.49
CA VAL A 75 34.14 -7.63 9.18
C VAL A 75 34.77 -8.62 8.21
N LEU A 76 34.15 -9.79 8.04
CA LEU A 76 34.49 -10.71 6.96
C LEU A 76 34.30 -9.99 5.62
N GLU A 77 35.31 -10.06 4.74
CA GLU A 77 35.37 -9.32 3.46
C GLU A 77 34.02 -9.31 2.72
N PRO A 78 33.63 -8.17 2.12
CA PRO A 78 32.39 -8.09 1.37
C PRO A 78 32.53 -8.88 0.07
N GLU A 79 32.19 -10.17 0.10
CA GLU A 79 31.71 -10.79 -1.13
C GLU A 79 30.44 -10.02 -1.53
N LYS A 80 30.48 -9.49 -2.77
CA LYS A 80 29.42 -8.67 -3.35
C LYS A 80 28.07 -9.23 -2.93
N SER A 81 27.32 -8.43 -2.16
CA SER A 81 25.94 -8.76 -1.84
C SER A 81 25.26 -9.13 -3.16
N VAL A 82 24.86 -10.40 -3.26
CA VAL A 82 23.98 -10.83 -4.34
C VAL A 82 22.68 -10.13 -4.03
N ARG A 83 22.53 -8.89 -4.52
CA ARG A 83 21.22 -8.28 -4.70
C ARG A 83 20.47 -9.31 -5.53
N LEU A 84 19.55 -10.04 -4.89
CA LEU A 84 18.60 -10.90 -5.58
C LEU A 84 18.00 -10.01 -6.67
N SER A 85 18.42 -10.25 -7.91
CA SER A 85 17.98 -9.46 -9.05
C SER A 85 16.46 -9.53 -9.03
N ALA A 86 15.79 -8.39 -8.88
CA ALA A 86 14.34 -8.33 -9.00
C ALA A 86 13.97 -9.11 -10.26
N LYS A 87 13.17 -10.19 -10.11
CA LYS A 87 12.75 -11.03 -11.24
C LYS A 87 12.26 -10.07 -12.33
N LYS A 88 12.91 -10.06 -13.49
CA LYS A 88 12.46 -9.26 -14.65
C LYS A 88 11.16 -9.91 -15.13
N TYR A 89 10.03 -9.43 -14.63
CA TYR A 89 8.73 -9.82 -15.14
C TYR A 89 8.58 -9.30 -16.56
N ASN A 90 8.55 -10.24 -17.52
CA ASN A 90 8.34 -9.93 -18.93
C ASN A 90 6.84 -9.67 -19.16
N ASN A 91 6.36 -8.55 -18.63
CA ASN A 91 4.95 -8.17 -18.70
C ASN A 91 4.59 -7.81 -20.15
N PRO A 92 3.39 -8.20 -20.63
CA PRO A 92 2.92 -7.81 -21.95
C PRO A 92 2.95 -6.28 -22.10
N LYS A 93 3.40 -5.83 -23.28
CA LYS A 93 3.51 -4.41 -23.62
C LYS A 93 2.35 -3.98 -24.52
N ILE A 94 1.82 -2.79 -24.29
CA ILE A 94 0.81 -2.16 -25.15
C ILE A 94 1.21 -0.73 -25.47
N THR A 95 0.86 -0.28 -26.67
CA THR A 95 1.16 1.07 -27.20
C THR A 95 -0.08 1.80 -27.70
N THR A 96 -1.24 1.15 -27.76
CA THR A 96 -2.52 1.70 -28.25
C THR A 96 -3.68 1.28 -27.35
N VAL A 97 -4.75 2.07 -27.35
CA VAL A 97 -5.99 1.77 -26.61
C VAL A 97 -6.64 0.49 -27.15
N GLN A 98 -6.64 0.29 -28.47
CA GLN A 98 -7.18 -0.92 -29.10
C GLN A 98 -6.44 -2.19 -28.64
N GLY A 99 -5.10 -2.15 -28.62
CA GLY A 99 -4.28 -3.27 -28.15
C GLY A 99 -4.55 -3.60 -26.68
N PHE A 100 -4.73 -2.58 -25.85
CA PHE A 100 -5.12 -2.76 -24.46
C PHE A 100 -6.51 -3.39 -24.30
N ILE A 101 -7.53 -2.89 -25.01
CA ILE A 101 -8.88 -3.45 -24.97
C ILE A 101 -8.88 -4.91 -25.41
N ALA A 102 -8.19 -5.24 -26.51
CA ALA A 102 -8.07 -6.62 -26.99
C ALA A 102 -7.44 -7.53 -25.92
N LYS A 103 -6.43 -7.04 -25.19
CA LYS A 103 -5.80 -7.79 -24.09
C LYS A 103 -6.73 -7.99 -22.90
N VAL A 104 -7.53 -6.98 -22.55
CA VAL A 104 -8.49 -7.06 -21.43
C VAL A 104 -9.66 -8.01 -21.75
N ILE A 105 -10.13 -8.03 -23.00
CA ILE A 105 -11.22 -8.92 -23.45
C ILE A 105 -10.73 -10.38 -23.56
N SER A 106 -9.52 -10.59 -24.06
CA SER A 106 -8.93 -11.94 -24.20
C SER A 106 -8.46 -12.54 -22.88
N ALA A 107 -8.36 -11.75 -21.81
CA ALA A 107 -8.02 -12.27 -20.48
C ALA A 107 -9.18 -13.11 -19.94
N GLU A 108 -8.98 -14.44 -19.92
CA GLU A 108 -9.95 -15.38 -19.34
C GLU A 108 -10.26 -15.00 -17.89
N ARG A 109 -11.54 -14.83 -17.60
CA ARG A 109 -12.03 -14.57 -16.24
C ARG A 109 -12.53 -15.88 -15.65
N LYS A 110 -11.98 -16.28 -14.50
CA LYS A 110 -12.52 -17.42 -13.76
C LYS A 110 -13.97 -17.11 -13.37
N VAL A 111 -14.87 -18.08 -13.54
CA VAL A 111 -16.26 -17.91 -13.11
C VAL A 111 -16.29 -17.58 -11.62
N GLY A 112 -17.02 -16.53 -11.24
CA GLY A 112 -17.09 -16.05 -9.85
C GLY A 112 -15.92 -15.18 -9.40
N SER A 113 -14.97 -14.83 -10.28
CA SER A 113 -13.96 -13.81 -9.98
C SER A 113 -14.46 -12.39 -10.23
N GLU A 114 -13.91 -11.45 -9.49
CA GLU A 114 -14.06 -10.02 -9.70
C GLU A 114 -12.70 -9.39 -9.99
N VAL A 115 -12.68 -8.42 -10.91
CA VAL A 115 -11.46 -7.83 -11.45
C VAL A 115 -11.46 -6.32 -11.27
N PHE A 116 -10.36 -5.79 -10.77
CA PHE A 116 -10.10 -4.35 -10.67
C PHE A 116 -8.76 -4.01 -11.31
N TYR A 117 -8.55 -2.72 -11.54
CA TYR A 117 -7.43 -2.16 -12.27
C TYR A 117 -6.84 -0.98 -11.52
N ARG A 118 -5.54 -0.73 -11.68
CA ARG A 118 -4.86 0.48 -11.21
C ARG A 118 -3.80 0.89 -12.22
N GLY A 119 -3.75 2.19 -12.54
CA GLY A 119 -2.72 2.75 -13.39
C GLY A 119 -1.58 3.33 -12.57
N HIS A 120 -0.36 2.94 -12.88
CA HIS A 120 0.86 3.60 -12.41
C HIS A 120 1.54 4.27 -13.59
N SER A 121 1.85 5.56 -13.46
CA SER A 121 2.52 6.29 -14.53
C SER A 121 4.04 6.10 -14.55
N ASN A 122 4.62 5.46 -13.55
CA ASN A 122 6.03 5.10 -13.53
C ASN A 122 6.18 3.73 -12.88
N LYS A 123 6.40 2.73 -13.72
CA LYS A 123 6.56 1.33 -13.32
C LYS A 123 7.72 1.10 -12.34
N SER A 124 8.80 1.86 -12.46
CA SER A 124 10.01 1.68 -11.64
C SER A 124 9.90 2.34 -10.27
N LYS A 125 9.06 3.37 -10.14
CA LYS A 125 8.96 4.19 -8.91
C LYS A 125 7.75 3.84 -8.05
N TYR A 126 6.60 3.53 -8.66
CA TYR A 126 5.38 3.33 -7.90
C TYR A 126 5.25 1.91 -7.37
N LYS A 127 5.07 1.82 -6.05
CA LYS A 127 4.79 0.57 -5.33
C LYS A 127 3.30 0.41 -5.09
N LEU A 128 2.86 -0.83 -4.88
CA LEU A 128 1.51 -1.17 -4.41
C LEU A 128 1.36 -0.94 -2.90
N GLU A 129 1.64 0.29 -2.48
CA GLU A 129 1.58 0.71 -1.08
C GLU A 129 0.73 1.99 -0.96
N PRO A 130 -0.20 2.05 0.02
CA PRO A 130 -0.90 3.27 0.37
C PRO A 130 0.06 4.40 0.75
N SER A 131 -0.39 5.65 0.58
CA SER A 131 0.41 6.84 0.89
C SER A 131 0.85 6.92 2.35
N LEU A 132 0.07 6.36 3.27
CA LEU A 132 0.41 6.30 4.69
C LEU A 132 1.68 5.49 4.99
N PHE A 133 1.94 4.42 4.24
CA PHE A 133 3.06 3.52 4.48
C PHE A 133 4.33 3.91 3.71
N ARG A 134 4.30 5.03 3.00
CA ARG A 134 5.48 5.54 2.29
C ARG A 134 6.53 6.02 3.27
N LYS A 135 7.78 5.78 2.89
CA LYS A 135 8.98 6.17 3.63
C LYS A 135 9.74 7.26 2.87
N ASP A 136 10.55 8.03 3.59
CA ASP A 136 11.56 8.90 2.98
C ASP A 136 12.75 8.08 2.44
N ASP A 137 13.73 8.78 1.85
CA ASP A 137 14.93 8.15 1.30
C ASP A 137 15.81 7.50 2.37
N GLU A 138 15.64 7.87 3.63
CA GLU A 138 16.33 7.31 4.80
C GLU A 138 15.58 6.12 5.41
N GLY A 139 14.39 5.79 4.90
CA GLY A 139 13.57 4.67 5.36
C GLY A 139 12.61 5.01 6.51
N ASN A 140 12.51 6.27 6.93
CA ASN A 140 11.62 6.70 8.01
C ASN A 140 10.16 6.79 7.51
N PRO A 141 9.18 6.33 8.29
CA PRO A 141 7.78 6.49 7.94
C PRO A 141 7.37 7.97 7.94
N LEU A 142 6.80 8.45 6.84
CA LEU A 142 6.42 9.86 6.70
C LEU A 142 5.21 10.25 7.59
N HIS A 143 4.21 9.37 7.66
CA HIS A 143 2.91 9.69 8.26
C HIS A 143 2.34 8.58 9.16
N LEU A 144 2.95 7.39 9.15
CA LEU A 144 2.41 6.22 9.84
C LEU A 144 2.26 6.44 11.35
N GLU A 145 3.20 7.15 11.98
CA GLU A 145 3.19 7.40 13.43
C GLU A 145 2.09 8.38 13.85
N SER A 146 1.76 9.33 12.97
CA SER A 146 0.79 10.40 13.22
C SER A 146 -0.59 10.13 12.60
N GLU A 147 -0.86 8.93 12.07
CA GLU A 147 -2.13 8.57 11.38
C GLU A 147 -3.39 9.07 12.15
N HIS A 148 -3.44 8.77 13.44
CA HIS A 148 -4.57 9.14 14.30
C HIS A 148 -4.69 10.63 14.59
N LEU A 149 -3.59 11.38 14.52
CA LEU A 149 -3.59 12.84 14.64
C LEU A 149 -4.04 13.46 13.33
N LEU A 150 -3.51 13.01 12.19
CA LEU A 150 -3.94 13.45 10.85
C LEU A 150 -5.45 13.27 10.67
N TYR A 151 -5.99 12.11 11.09
CA TYR A 151 -7.42 11.84 11.07
C TYR A 151 -8.22 12.86 11.90
N LYS A 152 -7.78 13.14 13.14
CA LYS A 152 -8.49 14.05 14.06
C LYS A 152 -8.40 15.50 13.60
N GLU A 153 -7.21 15.97 13.26
CA GLU A 153 -6.97 17.36 12.85
C GLU A 153 -7.86 17.74 11.65
N LEU A 154 -7.94 16.87 10.64
CA LEU A 154 -8.76 17.15 9.47
C LEU A 154 -10.27 17.14 9.78
N ILE A 155 -10.73 16.28 10.69
CA ILE A 155 -12.14 16.30 11.13
C ILE A 155 -12.44 17.57 11.93
N VAL A 156 -11.53 18.01 12.79
CA VAL A 156 -11.70 19.23 13.58
C VAL A 156 -11.74 20.46 12.67
N SER A 157 -10.81 20.57 11.70
CA SER A 157 -10.74 21.72 10.80
C SER A 157 -11.91 21.80 9.81
N ASN A 158 -12.48 20.65 9.42
CA ASN A 158 -13.46 20.55 8.33
C ASN A 158 -14.73 19.79 8.74
N SER A 159 -15.15 19.91 10.00
CA SER A 159 -16.25 19.11 10.57
C SER A 159 -17.53 19.07 9.72
N ALA A 160 -17.92 20.19 9.11
CA ALA A 160 -19.09 20.30 8.24
C ALA A 160 -19.02 19.35 7.03
N ASP A 161 -17.82 19.18 6.44
CA ASP A 161 -17.62 18.31 5.28
C ASP A 161 -17.79 16.83 5.63
N PHE A 162 -17.55 16.44 6.89
CA PHE A 162 -17.60 15.05 7.36
C PHE A 162 -18.92 14.65 8.03
N GLN A 163 -19.88 15.57 8.19
CA GLN A 163 -21.15 15.28 8.91
C GLN A 163 -21.98 14.13 8.31
N SER A 164 -21.84 13.91 7.01
CA SER A 164 -22.57 12.86 6.28
C SER A 164 -21.88 11.50 6.27
N ASP A 165 -20.64 11.42 6.77
CA ASP A 165 -19.87 10.19 6.77
C ASP A 165 -20.25 9.35 8.00
N VAL A 166 -20.92 8.22 7.76
CA VAL A 166 -21.44 7.36 8.84
C VAL A 166 -20.37 6.42 9.39
N ASN A 167 -19.54 5.88 8.50
CA ASN A 167 -18.49 4.92 8.84
C ASN A 167 -17.11 5.54 8.66
N THR A 168 -16.15 5.08 9.45
CA THR A 168 -14.74 5.53 9.35
C THR A 168 -14.17 5.28 7.95
N LEU A 169 -14.63 4.25 7.24
CA LEU A 169 -14.25 4.02 5.84
C LEU A 169 -14.67 5.17 4.93
N ASP A 170 -15.91 5.68 5.07
CA ASP A 170 -16.42 6.81 4.27
C ASP A 170 -15.57 8.06 4.54
N THR A 171 -15.22 8.30 5.80
CA THR A 171 -14.30 9.36 6.22
C THR A 171 -12.93 9.21 5.57
N LEU A 172 -12.29 8.04 5.66
CA LEU A 172 -10.97 7.80 5.06
C LEU A 172 -10.98 7.99 3.54
N VAL A 173 -12.06 7.57 2.88
CA VAL A 173 -12.23 7.77 1.43
C VAL A 173 -12.29 9.26 1.09
N ARG A 174 -13.00 10.07 1.89
CA ARG A 174 -13.03 11.54 1.73
C ARG A 174 -11.67 12.17 2.03
N MET A 175 -10.99 11.73 3.07
CA MET A 175 -9.64 12.20 3.41
C MET A 175 -8.65 11.95 2.27
N GLN A 176 -8.64 10.73 1.71
CA GLN A 176 -7.83 10.38 0.54
C GLN A 176 -8.21 11.17 -0.70
N HIS A 177 -9.50 11.49 -0.86
CA HIS A 177 -9.95 12.35 -1.95
C HIS A 177 -9.27 13.73 -1.90
N TYR A 178 -9.11 14.30 -0.70
CA TYR A 178 -8.36 15.54 -0.44
C TYR A 178 -6.86 15.32 -0.23
N SER A 179 -6.32 14.17 -0.67
CA SER A 179 -4.90 13.82 -0.65
C SER A 179 -4.27 13.66 0.73
N LEU A 180 -5.07 13.52 1.80
CA LEU A 180 -4.53 13.11 3.09
C LEU A 180 -3.95 11.69 2.98
N PRO A 181 -2.77 11.42 3.56
CA PRO A 181 -2.21 10.07 3.61
C PRO A 181 -3.14 9.11 4.36
N THR A 182 -3.55 8.02 3.73
CA THR A 182 -4.41 7.00 4.37
C THR A 182 -3.93 5.58 4.08
N ARG A 183 -4.53 4.63 4.79
CA ARG A 183 -4.39 3.17 4.63
C ARG A 183 -5.11 2.59 3.40
N LEU A 184 -5.71 3.43 2.56
CA LEU A 184 -6.42 3.04 1.35
C LEU A 184 -5.52 3.11 0.12
N LEU A 185 -5.70 2.17 -0.80
CA LEU A 185 -5.13 2.20 -2.14
C LEU A 185 -6.26 2.21 -3.16
N ASP A 186 -6.31 3.24 -4.02
CA ASP A 186 -7.36 3.36 -5.03
C ASP A 186 -7.26 2.28 -6.11
N ILE A 187 -8.38 1.64 -6.42
CA ILE A 187 -8.51 0.73 -7.58
C ILE A 187 -9.80 1.08 -8.33
N THR A 188 -9.90 0.69 -9.59
CA THR A 188 -11.08 0.96 -10.43
C THR A 188 -11.58 -0.31 -11.08
N SER A 189 -12.89 -0.45 -11.21
CA SER A 189 -13.49 -1.52 -12.04
C SER A 189 -13.47 -1.19 -13.54
N ASN A 190 -13.12 0.05 -13.92
CA ASN A 190 -13.02 0.48 -15.31
C ASN A 190 -11.57 0.41 -15.81
N PRO A 191 -11.24 -0.48 -16.76
CA PRO A 191 -9.88 -0.66 -17.26
C PRO A 191 -9.33 0.58 -17.97
N LEU A 192 -10.18 1.37 -18.63
CA LEU A 192 -9.75 2.57 -19.36
C LEU A 192 -9.39 3.73 -18.42
N ILE A 193 -10.02 3.80 -17.25
CA ILE A 193 -9.64 4.75 -16.20
C ILE A 193 -8.24 4.42 -15.67
N ALA A 194 -7.94 3.13 -15.45
CA ALA A 194 -6.60 2.71 -15.07
C ALA A 194 -5.57 3.02 -16.18
N LEU A 195 -5.92 2.78 -17.45
CA LEU A 195 -5.05 3.14 -18.58
C LEU A 195 -4.78 4.65 -18.60
N TYR A 196 -5.81 5.49 -18.42
CA TYR A 196 -5.65 6.94 -18.31
C TYR A 196 -4.66 7.32 -17.20
N PHE A 197 -4.80 6.75 -16.00
CA PHE A 197 -3.88 7.01 -14.88
C PHE A 197 -2.45 6.54 -15.16
N SER A 198 -2.25 5.47 -15.92
CA SER A 198 -0.92 5.03 -16.35
C SER A 198 -0.24 5.99 -17.34
N CYS A 199 -1.03 6.81 -18.04
CA CYS A 199 -0.53 7.74 -19.06
C CYS A 199 -0.49 9.21 -18.61
N LYS A 200 -1.25 9.57 -17.56
CA LYS A 200 -1.48 10.97 -17.13
C LYS A 200 -0.20 11.75 -16.83
N SER A 201 0.84 11.09 -16.32
CA SER A 201 2.10 11.75 -15.95
C SER A 201 3.34 10.91 -16.33
N ALA A 202 4.53 11.43 -16.03
CA ALA A 202 5.82 10.80 -16.33
C ALA A 202 5.91 10.28 -17.79
N HIS A 203 5.68 11.18 -18.75
CA HIS A 203 5.48 10.82 -20.17
C HIS A 203 6.70 10.15 -20.83
N THR A 204 7.89 10.27 -20.25
CA THR A 204 9.14 9.67 -20.73
C THR A 204 9.39 8.27 -20.18
N GLU A 205 8.73 7.92 -19.08
CA GLU A 205 8.91 6.65 -18.38
C GLU A 205 7.84 5.66 -18.82
N ASP A 206 8.10 4.35 -18.68
CA ASP A 206 7.09 3.33 -18.90
C ASP A 206 6.01 3.39 -17.81
N GLY A 207 4.75 3.37 -18.23
CA GLY A 207 3.61 3.18 -17.34
C GLY A 207 3.31 1.71 -17.15
N GLU A 208 2.39 1.40 -16.25
CA GLU A 208 1.80 0.08 -16.13
C GLU A 208 0.34 0.13 -15.71
N VAL A 209 -0.42 -0.85 -16.16
CA VAL A 209 -1.76 -1.17 -15.64
C VAL A 209 -1.65 -2.46 -14.86
N ILE A 210 -2.00 -2.39 -13.59
CA ILE A 210 -2.03 -3.50 -12.65
C ILE A 210 -3.46 -4.01 -12.58
N ILE A 211 -3.63 -5.32 -12.71
CA ILE A 211 -4.92 -6.01 -12.70
C ILE A 211 -4.97 -6.89 -11.46
N PHE A 212 -5.97 -6.65 -10.63
CA PHE A 212 -6.26 -7.43 -9.43
C PHE A 212 -7.42 -8.37 -9.72
N SER A 213 -7.22 -9.67 -9.53
CA SER A 213 -8.26 -10.69 -9.68
C SER A 213 -8.45 -11.42 -8.35
N MET A 214 -9.67 -11.43 -7.84
CA MET A 214 -10.03 -12.10 -6.58
C MET A 214 -11.39 -12.77 -6.70
N LYS A 215 -11.78 -13.62 -5.73
CA LYS A 215 -13.13 -14.17 -5.72
C LYS A 215 -14.13 -13.09 -5.31
N ARG A 216 -15.34 -13.15 -5.87
CA ARG A 216 -16.41 -12.21 -5.49
C ARG A 216 -16.76 -12.27 -4.01
N SER A 217 -16.63 -13.43 -3.36
CA SER A 217 -16.83 -13.61 -1.90
C SER A 217 -15.83 -12.85 -1.03
N ASP A 218 -14.67 -12.53 -1.60
CA ASP A 218 -13.56 -11.91 -0.86
C ASP A 218 -13.66 -10.38 -0.93
N VAL A 219 -14.43 -9.85 -1.88
CA VAL A 219 -14.75 -8.42 -2.00
C VAL A 219 -15.75 -8.04 -0.91
N LYS A 220 -15.35 -7.09 -0.07
CA LYS A 220 -16.17 -6.56 1.02
C LYS A 220 -16.92 -5.31 0.57
N TYR A 221 -17.97 -4.99 1.32
CA TYR A 221 -18.75 -3.77 1.15
C TYR A 221 -18.55 -2.84 2.35
N PHE A 222 -19.00 -1.59 2.22
CA PHE A 222 -18.81 -0.54 3.21
C PHE A 222 -19.32 -0.89 4.62
N ASP A 223 -20.29 -1.80 4.72
CA ASP A 223 -20.92 -2.26 5.96
C ASP A 223 -20.26 -3.52 6.55
N SER A 224 -19.18 -4.04 5.93
CA SER A 224 -18.45 -5.20 6.45
C SER A 224 -17.79 -4.93 7.80
N ASP A 225 -17.92 -5.85 8.74
CA ASP A 225 -17.28 -5.76 10.06
C ASP A 225 -15.76 -5.76 9.97
N VAL A 226 -15.19 -6.57 9.08
CA VAL A 226 -13.74 -6.59 8.81
C VAL A 226 -13.28 -5.23 8.28
N ALA A 227 -14.07 -4.59 7.42
CA ALA A 227 -13.75 -3.26 6.90
C ALA A 227 -13.78 -2.20 8.02
N SER A 228 -14.79 -2.24 8.89
CA SER A 228 -14.86 -1.37 10.07
C SER A 228 -13.68 -1.60 11.02
N CYS A 229 -13.29 -2.85 11.27
CA CYS A 229 -12.15 -3.18 12.12
C CYS A 229 -10.85 -2.56 11.57
N ILE A 230 -10.59 -2.75 10.28
CA ILE A 230 -9.36 -2.24 9.66
C ILE A 230 -9.39 -0.71 9.48
N ALA A 231 -10.54 -0.12 9.15
CA ALA A 231 -10.67 1.33 8.97
C ALA A 231 -10.48 2.07 10.31
N ASN A 232 -11.07 1.58 11.40
CA ASN A 232 -10.98 2.21 12.73
C ASN A 232 -9.59 2.15 13.34
N LEU A 233 -8.66 1.33 12.82
CA LEU A 233 -7.26 1.44 13.18
C LEU A 233 -6.71 2.85 12.89
N ALA A 234 -7.21 3.56 11.87
CA ALA A 234 -6.77 4.93 11.60
C ALA A 234 -6.97 5.88 12.79
N ARG A 235 -7.97 5.59 13.64
CA ARG A 235 -8.33 6.39 14.83
C ARG A 235 -7.52 6.01 16.06
N LEU A 236 -6.95 4.80 16.07
CA LEU A 236 -6.20 4.26 17.20
C LEU A 236 -4.80 4.91 17.28
N PRO A 237 -4.38 5.42 18.45
CA PRO A 237 -3.03 5.95 18.64
C PRO A 237 -1.93 4.96 18.24
N LYS A 238 -0.80 5.46 17.73
CA LYS A 238 0.33 4.61 17.32
C LYS A 238 0.82 3.71 18.45
N LYS A 239 0.99 4.26 19.66
CA LYS A 239 1.33 3.49 20.86
C LYS A 239 0.37 2.32 21.09
N ASP A 240 -0.94 2.59 21.03
CA ASP A 240 -1.95 1.55 21.23
C ASP A 240 -1.89 0.48 20.12
N LYS A 241 -1.54 0.84 18.87
CA LYS A 241 -1.32 -0.15 17.80
C LYS A 241 -0.10 -1.02 18.07
N ASP A 242 0.99 -0.43 18.54
CA ASP A 242 2.24 -1.13 18.81
C ASP A 242 2.16 -2.05 20.03
N ASP A 243 1.27 -1.74 20.98
CA ASP A 243 0.99 -2.55 22.17
C ASP A 243 0.08 -3.76 21.88
N ILE A 244 -0.40 -3.97 20.64
CA ILE A 244 -1.25 -5.11 20.28
C ILE A 244 -0.40 -6.38 20.18
N ASP A 245 -0.63 -7.31 21.11
CA ASP A 245 -0.13 -8.67 21.02
C ASP A 245 -1.12 -9.56 20.27
N PHE A 246 -0.80 -9.91 19.02
CA PHE A 246 -1.66 -10.73 18.16
C PHE A 246 -1.73 -12.20 18.57
N ASP A 247 -0.76 -12.69 19.35
CA ASP A 247 -0.67 -14.09 19.76
C ASP A 247 -1.28 -14.30 21.17
N HIS A 248 -1.77 -13.23 21.81
CA HIS A 248 -2.32 -13.29 23.15
C HIS A 248 -3.62 -14.12 23.21
N PRO A 249 -3.74 -15.10 24.13
CA PRO A 249 -4.89 -16.02 24.20
C PRO A 249 -6.21 -15.30 24.50
N ASN A 250 -6.15 -14.13 25.14
CA ASN A 250 -7.30 -13.25 25.34
C ASN A 250 -7.15 -11.97 24.51
N PHE A 251 -6.96 -12.11 23.19
CA PHE A 251 -6.73 -10.98 22.27
C PHE A 251 -7.69 -9.80 22.50
N ASN A 252 -9.00 -10.08 22.51
CA ASN A 252 -10.06 -9.06 22.68
C ASN A 252 -10.09 -8.39 24.08
N LYS A 253 -9.37 -8.90 25.08
CA LYS A 253 -9.32 -8.29 26.42
C LYS A 253 -8.27 -7.19 26.55
N GLN A 254 -7.36 -7.07 25.59
CA GLN A 254 -6.31 -6.04 25.58
C GLN A 254 -6.90 -4.64 25.54
N ILE A 255 -6.23 -3.68 26.18
CA ILE A 255 -6.69 -2.28 26.29
C ILE A 255 -6.84 -1.66 24.88
N ALA A 256 -5.85 -1.87 24.01
CA ALA A 256 -5.87 -1.38 22.63
C ALA A 256 -7.07 -1.91 21.84
N ILE A 257 -7.36 -3.21 21.95
CA ILE A 257 -8.48 -3.85 21.24
C ILE A 257 -9.84 -3.38 21.78
N LYS A 258 -9.97 -3.16 23.10
CA LYS A 258 -11.18 -2.55 23.67
C LYS A 258 -11.40 -1.13 23.16
N LYS A 259 -10.35 -0.30 23.11
CA LYS A 259 -10.43 1.05 22.53
C LYS A 259 -10.85 1.03 21.07
N LEU A 260 -10.24 0.15 20.26
CA LEU A 260 -10.64 -0.05 18.86
C LEU A 260 -12.12 -0.44 18.77
N GLY A 261 -12.56 -1.35 19.63
CA GLY A 261 -13.95 -1.74 19.77
C GLY A 261 -14.92 -0.60 20.07
N HIS A 262 -14.54 0.35 20.92
CA HIS A 262 -15.35 1.53 21.19
C HIS A 262 -15.55 2.37 19.93
N PHE A 263 -14.51 2.58 19.14
CA PHE A 263 -14.59 3.29 17.87
C PHE A 263 -15.50 2.58 16.86
N ILE A 264 -15.43 1.25 16.79
CA ILE A 264 -16.31 0.46 15.91
C ILE A 264 -17.76 0.55 16.41
N ARG A 265 -18.00 0.48 17.73
CA ARG A 265 -19.35 0.57 18.31
C ARG A 265 -20.00 1.94 18.15
N GLU A 266 -19.19 2.99 18.07
CA GLU A 266 -19.66 4.34 17.76
C GLU A 266 -20.33 4.39 16.38
N GLU A 267 -19.77 3.72 15.35
CA GLU A 267 -20.38 3.62 14.02
C GLU A 267 -21.37 2.44 13.86
N LYS A 268 -21.21 1.38 14.66
CA LYS A 268 -22.01 0.15 14.63
C LYS A 268 -22.37 -0.27 16.05
N SER A 269 -23.43 0.29 16.60
CA SER A 269 -23.86 0.06 17.99
C SER A 269 -24.08 -1.42 18.35
N TYR A 270 -24.44 -2.24 17.36
CA TYR A 270 -24.65 -3.69 17.50
C TYR A 270 -23.38 -4.53 17.40
N PHE A 271 -22.20 -3.92 17.19
CA PHE A 271 -20.95 -4.66 17.00
C PHE A 271 -20.57 -5.49 18.24
N GLU A 272 -20.40 -6.79 18.03
CA GLU A 272 -19.93 -7.71 19.05
C GLU A 272 -18.40 -7.66 19.16
N MET A 273 -17.89 -7.60 20.40
CA MET A 273 -16.47 -7.45 20.70
C MET A 273 -15.66 -8.75 20.53
N ASN A 274 -15.79 -9.38 19.37
CA ASN A 274 -15.11 -10.60 18.95
C ASN A 274 -14.31 -10.34 17.67
N ILE A 275 -13.33 -9.43 17.76
CA ILE A 275 -12.42 -9.14 16.64
C ILE A 275 -11.47 -10.32 16.47
N LEU A 276 -11.32 -10.79 15.23
CA LEU A 276 -10.31 -11.78 14.88
C LEU A 276 -8.96 -11.06 14.69
N ALA A 277 -7.93 -11.53 15.41
CA ALA A 277 -6.59 -10.93 15.37
C ALA A 277 -6.01 -10.89 13.94
N GLU A 278 -6.29 -11.91 13.14
CA GLU A 278 -5.84 -11.98 11.75
C GLU A 278 -6.46 -10.88 10.90
N ASP A 279 -7.74 -10.55 11.09
CA ASP A 279 -8.44 -9.56 10.28
C ASP A 279 -7.78 -8.18 10.34
N LEU A 280 -7.21 -7.80 11.49
CA LEU A 280 -6.50 -6.52 11.63
C LEU A 280 -5.20 -6.45 10.83
N ARG A 281 -4.63 -7.58 10.40
CA ARG A 281 -3.39 -7.65 9.60
C ARG A 281 -3.64 -7.93 8.11
N ARG A 282 -4.90 -8.12 7.71
CA ARG A 282 -5.25 -8.48 6.33
C ARG A 282 -5.23 -7.29 5.40
N ILE A 283 -5.11 -7.61 4.12
CA ILE A 283 -5.42 -6.70 3.02
C ILE A 283 -6.76 -7.12 2.46
N ILE A 284 -7.72 -6.20 2.39
CA ILE A 284 -9.05 -6.47 1.86
C ILE A 284 -9.38 -5.54 0.70
N CYS A 285 -10.13 -6.04 -0.28
CA CYS A 285 -10.78 -5.20 -1.27
C CYS A 285 -12.16 -4.79 -0.74
N VAL A 286 -12.48 -3.50 -0.79
CA VAL A 286 -13.74 -2.95 -0.31
C VAL A 286 -14.38 -1.99 -1.33
N LYS A 287 -15.68 -2.14 -1.54
CA LYS A 287 -16.50 -1.21 -2.31
C LYS A 287 -17.19 -0.23 -1.35
N GLY A 288 -16.78 1.04 -1.45
CA GLY A 288 -17.42 2.14 -0.72
C GLY A 288 -18.75 2.57 -1.36
N LYS A 289 -19.50 3.42 -0.65
CA LYS A 289 -20.65 4.12 -1.24
C LYS A 289 -20.16 5.07 -2.33
N LYS A 290 -20.97 5.28 -3.38
CA LYS A 290 -20.70 6.29 -4.42
C LYS A 290 -21.11 7.69 -3.95
N SER A 291 -20.68 8.08 -2.75
CA SER A 291 -21.03 9.36 -2.11
C SER A 291 -20.34 10.55 -2.77
N ASN A 292 -19.20 10.34 -3.41
CA ASN A 292 -18.44 11.38 -4.12
C ASN A 292 -18.50 11.17 -5.64
N ALA A 293 -18.77 12.25 -6.39
CA ALA A 293 -18.82 12.27 -7.85
C ALA A 293 -17.55 11.67 -8.48
N ARG A 294 -16.35 11.94 -7.92
CA ARG A 294 -15.09 11.36 -8.40
C ARG A 294 -15.09 9.83 -8.32
N ILE A 295 -15.57 9.25 -7.22
CA ILE A 295 -15.61 7.80 -7.03
C ILE A 295 -16.59 7.16 -8.01
N SER A 296 -17.73 7.83 -8.23
CA SER A 296 -18.72 7.40 -9.21
C SER A 296 -18.15 7.40 -10.63
N SER A 297 -17.55 8.51 -11.06
CA SER A 297 -16.93 8.66 -12.39
C SER A 297 -15.79 7.67 -12.62
N GLN A 298 -14.99 7.40 -11.58
CA GLN A 298 -13.86 6.47 -11.67
C GLN A 298 -14.29 5.01 -11.49
N SER A 299 -15.56 4.72 -11.20
CA SER A 299 -16.04 3.37 -10.81
C SER A 299 -15.13 2.74 -9.75
N GLY A 300 -14.80 3.56 -8.73
CA GLY A 300 -13.76 3.31 -7.75
C GLY A 300 -14.12 2.24 -6.73
N ALA A 301 -13.11 1.48 -6.33
CA ALA A 301 -13.08 0.63 -5.15
C ALA A 301 -11.73 0.83 -4.45
N PHE A 302 -11.54 0.22 -3.28
CA PHE A 302 -10.34 0.45 -2.49
C PHE A 302 -9.74 -0.87 -2.02
N ILE A 303 -8.42 -0.92 -1.97
CA ILE A 303 -7.72 -1.93 -1.18
C ILE A 303 -7.37 -1.28 0.17
N LEU A 304 -7.86 -1.86 1.25
CA LEU A 304 -7.68 -1.38 2.61
C LEU A 304 -6.65 -2.25 3.32
N TYR A 305 -5.61 -1.62 3.85
CA TYR A 305 -4.46 -2.30 4.46
C TYR A 305 -4.58 -2.31 5.99
N GLY A 306 -4.43 -3.51 6.57
CA GLY A 306 -4.28 -3.75 7.99
C GLY A 306 -2.94 -3.27 8.57
N LEU A 307 -2.73 -3.57 9.85
CA LEU A 307 -1.44 -3.40 10.52
C LEU A 307 -0.40 -4.32 9.89
N ASP A 308 0.77 -3.76 9.57
CA ASP A 308 1.93 -4.47 9.00
C ASP A 308 1.63 -5.25 7.71
N ALA A 309 0.51 -4.94 7.06
CA ALA A 309 0.09 -5.61 5.86
C ALA A 309 0.96 -5.12 4.69
N VAL A 310 1.63 -6.04 3.99
CA VAL A 310 2.45 -5.74 2.82
C VAL A 310 1.93 -6.55 1.63
N MET A 311 1.61 -5.86 0.54
CA MET A 311 1.23 -6.49 -0.72
C MET A 311 2.52 -6.84 -1.48
N SER A 312 2.74 -8.13 -1.75
CA SER A 312 3.85 -8.54 -2.59
C SER A 312 3.60 -8.15 -4.05
N GLU A 313 4.67 -8.09 -4.87
CA GLU A 313 4.51 -7.88 -6.31
C GLU A 313 3.66 -8.99 -6.95
N GLU A 314 3.63 -10.20 -6.40
CA GLU A 314 2.82 -11.33 -6.94
C GLU A 314 1.37 -11.31 -6.41
N GLY A 315 1.07 -10.47 -5.42
CA GLY A 315 -0.24 -10.34 -4.76
C GLY A 315 -0.29 -10.97 -3.37
N THR A 316 -1.48 -11.41 -2.97
CA THR A 316 -1.71 -12.21 -1.75
C THR A 316 -2.38 -13.54 -2.10
N ALA A 317 -2.65 -14.38 -1.09
CA ALA A 317 -3.39 -15.62 -1.30
C ALA A 317 -4.80 -15.39 -1.89
N GLU A 318 -5.43 -14.25 -1.56
CA GLU A 318 -6.77 -13.89 -2.00
C GLU A 318 -6.80 -13.01 -3.26
N ILE A 319 -5.71 -12.27 -3.53
CA ILE A 319 -5.65 -11.29 -4.62
C ILE A 319 -4.50 -11.66 -5.56
N ALA A 320 -4.85 -12.16 -6.74
CA ALA A 320 -3.88 -12.41 -7.81
C ALA A 320 -3.60 -11.12 -8.58
N ILE A 321 -2.31 -10.84 -8.84
CA ILE A 321 -1.88 -9.64 -9.55
C ILE A 321 -1.28 -10.00 -10.91
N THR A 322 -1.72 -9.31 -11.95
CA THR A 322 -1.06 -9.32 -13.27
C THR A 322 -0.79 -7.89 -13.72
N ARG A 323 0.22 -7.69 -14.58
CA ARG A 323 0.66 -6.36 -15.01
C ARG A 323 0.76 -6.28 -16.52
N ILE A 324 0.43 -5.11 -17.05
CA ILE A 324 0.60 -4.75 -18.46
C ILE A 324 1.46 -3.49 -18.49
N THR A 325 2.57 -3.53 -19.22
CA THR A 325 3.43 -2.35 -19.43
C THR A 325 2.81 -1.46 -20.50
N VAL A 326 2.77 -0.15 -20.25
CA VAL A 326 2.16 0.86 -21.13
C VAL A 326 3.22 1.81 -21.64
N GLU A 327 3.37 1.83 -22.96
CA GLU A 327 4.27 2.72 -23.70
C GLU A 327 3.46 3.70 -24.56
N ASN A 328 4.13 4.67 -25.18
CA ASN A 328 3.51 5.66 -26.08
C ASN A 328 2.32 6.44 -25.46
N LYS A 329 2.49 6.86 -24.21
CA LYS A 329 1.43 7.47 -23.38
C LYS A 329 0.72 8.66 -24.03
N LYS A 330 1.46 9.51 -24.77
CA LYS A 330 0.89 10.70 -25.43
C LYS A 330 -0.17 10.32 -26.45
N GLN A 331 0.09 9.29 -27.26
CA GLN A 331 -0.86 8.80 -28.26
C GLN A 331 -2.08 8.17 -27.59
N ILE A 332 -1.85 7.35 -26.55
CA ILE A 332 -2.93 6.73 -25.78
C ILE A 332 -3.85 7.79 -25.16
N LEU A 333 -3.31 8.89 -24.62
CA LEU A 333 -4.13 9.98 -24.08
C LEU A 333 -5.02 10.63 -25.15
N LYS A 334 -4.51 10.82 -26.37
CA LYS A 334 -5.31 11.33 -27.50
C LYS A 334 -6.43 10.36 -27.87
N GLU A 335 -6.14 9.07 -27.95
CA GLU A 335 -7.14 8.02 -28.22
C GLU A 335 -8.20 7.94 -27.12
N LEU A 336 -7.80 8.06 -25.85
CA LEU A 336 -8.72 8.09 -24.72
C LEU A 336 -9.63 9.34 -24.72
N ASP A 337 -9.10 10.49 -25.10
CA ASP A 337 -9.89 11.73 -25.22
C ASP A 337 -11.00 11.60 -26.28
N LEU A 338 -10.74 10.89 -27.40
CA LEU A 338 -11.76 10.54 -28.40
C LEU A 338 -12.86 9.65 -27.84
N LEU A 339 -12.55 8.83 -26.84
CA LEU A 339 -13.51 7.99 -26.11
C LEU A 339 -14.15 8.73 -24.91
N ASN A 340 -13.94 10.05 -24.83
CA ASN A 340 -14.41 10.91 -23.74
C ASN A 340 -13.86 10.50 -22.36
N ILE A 341 -12.62 10.02 -22.32
CA ILE A 341 -11.87 9.71 -21.09
C ILE A 341 -10.71 10.70 -20.99
N ASN A 342 -10.94 11.75 -20.20
CA ASN A 342 -10.05 12.90 -20.08
C ASN A 342 -10.13 13.50 -18.66
N GLU A 343 -9.39 14.58 -18.43
CA GLU A 343 -9.27 15.15 -17.08
C GLU A 343 -10.61 15.64 -16.51
N SER A 344 -11.50 16.20 -17.33
CA SER A 344 -12.81 16.71 -16.88
C SER A 344 -13.79 15.59 -16.53
N THR A 345 -13.77 14.48 -17.27
CA THR A 345 -14.65 13.32 -17.02
C THR A 345 -14.15 12.45 -15.87
N VAL A 346 -12.82 12.28 -15.74
CA VAL A 346 -12.19 11.51 -14.67
C VAL A 346 -12.24 12.27 -13.33
N PHE A 347 -12.14 13.61 -13.38
CA PHE A 347 -12.24 14.47 -12.22
C PHE A 347 -13.33 15.53 -12.43
N PRO A 348 -14.59 15.22 -12.07
CA PRO A 348 -15.76 16.05 -12.39
C PRO A 348 -15.89 17.31 -11.51
N TYR A 349 -14.76 17.95 -11.19
CA TYR A 349 -14.69 19.22 -10.50
C TYR A 349 -14.64 20.35 -11.53
N ILE A 350 -15.24 21.49 -11.18
CA ILE A 350 -15.36 22.62 -12.09
C ILE A 350 -13.99 23.17 -12.48
N GLU A 351 -13.02 23.13 -11.56
CA GLU A 351 -11.65 23.58 -11.76
C GLU A 351 -10.94 22.74 -12.84
N ASN A 352 -11.13 21.42 -12.80
CA ASN A 352 -10.51 20.51 -13.77
C ASN A 352 -11.20 20.61 -15.14
N SER A 353 -12.52 20.81 -15.13
CA SER A 353 -13.27 21.07 -16.36
C SER A 353 -12.83 22.37 -17.03
N ALA A 354 -12.64 23.45 -16.25
CA ALA A 354 -12.16 24.72 -16.74
C ALA A 354 -10.74 24.63 -17.31
N LYS A 355 -9.81 23.96 -16.60
CA LYS A 355 -8.43 23.72 -17.08
C LYS A 355 -8.43 22.94 -18.40
N TYR A 356 -9.22 21.88 -18.50
CA TYR A 356 -9.34 21.08 -19.72
C TYR A 356 -9.87 21.90 -20.89
N ILE A 357 -10.94 22.67 -20.69
CA ILE A 357 -11.52 23.53 -21.74
C ILE A 357 -10.49 24.57 -22.19
N ALA A 358 -9.78 25.22 -21.26
CA ALA A 358 -8.78 26.22 -21.59
C ALA A 358 -7.63 25.64 -22.45
N GLU A 359 -7.12 24.46 -22.10
CA GLU A 359 -6.08 23.79 -22.90
C GLU A 359 -6.62 23.30 -24.26
N LYS A 360 -7.85 22.80 -24.32
CA LYS A 360 -8.46 22.32 -25.57
C LYS A 360 -8.62 23.41 -26.63
N TYR A 361 -8.92 24.64 -26.21
CA TYR A 361 -9.11 25.79 -27.11
C TYR A 361 -7.89 26.73 -27.12
N LYS A 362 -6.75 26.29 -26.58
CA LYS A 362 -5.51 27.03 -26.63
C LYS A 362 -5.05 27.17 -28.07
N PHE A 363 -4.64 28.37 -28.45
CA PHE A 363 -4.20 28.66 -29.80
C PHE A 363 -2.87 27.95 -30.10
N ASP A 364 -2.91 26.94 -30.98
CA ASP A 364 -1.71 26.26 -31.47
C ASP A 364 -1.15 26.98 -32.71
N LYS A 365 0.05 27.55 -32.56
CA LYS A 365 0.79 28.20 -33.67
C LYS A 365 1.22 27.24 -34.78
N GLU A 366 1.14 25.93 -34.57
CA GLU A 366 1.51 24.91 -35.56
C GLU A 366 0.41 24.60 -36.59
N SER A 367 -0.78 25.21 -36.44
CA SER A 367 -1.92 25.04 -37.36
C SER A 367 -2.13 26.23 -38.31
N ALA A 368 -1.17 27.15 -38.41
CA ALA A 368 -1.23 28.35 -39.25
C ALA A 368 -0.34 28.24 -40.50
#